data_AF-A0A2V8URN5-F1
#
_entry.id   AF-A0A2V8URN5-F1
#
_cell.length_a   1.000
_cell.length_b   1.000
_cell.length_c   1.000
_cell.angle_alpha   90.00
_cell.angle_beta   90.00
_cell.angle_gamma   90.00
#
_symmetry.space_group_name_H-M   'P 1'
#
loop_
_entity.id
_entity.type
_entity.pdbx_description
1 polymer ?
#
loop_
_entity_poly.entity_id
_entity_poly.type
_entity_poly.pdbx_seq_one_letter_code
_entity_poly.pdbx_strand_id
1 'polypeptide(L)'
;MRFRRLLLCLLLAGFLLAGITWLNNNWSIRPLSRAEFLGRLDNAMAASRQWVLGVGDPNKFFTDEESSVLLRNPALMHMVADCALISADQRLQSLAAAYFRVNLKPYRWGRLVDPNCPFERLPAGLLLRFDDYMRWFLHAVVPTEYPLTAEDRADMFSPDKYRTGSATHQLLALHLYRKHNGSNPHLDWLIRHISMRIASEASIDFRVTDLYLQRIAFLLVAGQQDLVKRRWVERALDAQQPDGGWSYSWHGWQPKPYRFQFGEESTTSHPTVQGMWITYMLKYRYPKWIENNYQ
;
A
#
# COMPACT_ATOMS: atom_id res chain seq x y z
N MET A 1 -37.47 -33.21 -7.76
CA MET A 1 -36.16 -33.59 -8.37
C MET A 1 -35.46 -32.46 -9.13
N ARG A 2 -36.14 -31.65 -9.96
CA ARG A 2 -35.51 -30.56 -10.75
C ARG A 2 -34.79 -29.49 -9.90
N PHE A 3 -35.40 -29.05 -8.80
CA PHE A 3 -34.81 -28.05 -7.89
C PHE A 3 -33.49 -28.51 -7.24
N ARG A 4 -33.42 -29.78 -6.80
CA ARG A 4 -32.18 -30.34 -6.19
C ARG A 4 -31.02 -30.42 -7.19
N ARG A 5 -31.31 -30.74 -8.46
CA ARG A 5 -30.30 -30.76 -9.53
C ARG A 5 -29.81 -29.34 -9.83
N LEU A 6 -30.71 -28.37 -9.93
CA LEU A 6 -30.34 -26.96 -10.14
C LEU A 6 -29.46 -26.43 -9.00
N LEU A 7 -29.85 -26.67 -7.74
CA LEU A 7 -29.08 -26.26 -6.57
C LEU A 7 -27.68 -26.89 -6.57
N LEU A 8 -27.59 -28.19 -6.87
CA LEU A 8 -26.30 -28.89 -6.97
C LEU A 8 -25.42 -28.29 -8.07
N CYS A 9 -25.98 -28.00 -9.25
CA CYS A 9 -25.24 -27.34 -10.33
C CYS A 9 -24.73 -25.95 -9.93
N LEU A 10 -25.55 -25.15 -9.24
CA LEU A 10 -25.15 -23.82 -8.77
C LEU A 10 -24.04 -23.90 -7.72
N LEU A 11 -24.11 -24.86 -6.80
CA LEU A 11 -23.07 -25.08 -5.80
C LEU A 11 -21.75 -25.52 -6.47
N LEU A 12 -21.81 -26.48 -7.39
CA LEU A 12 -20.63 -26.93 -8.14
C LEU A 12 -19.99 -25.79 -8.95
N ALA A 13 -20.81 -24.99 -9.63
CA ALA A 13 -20.33 -23.81 -10.35
C ALA A 13 -19.68 -22.79 -9.41
N GLY A 14 -20.27 -22.55 -8.23
CA GLY A 14 -19.70 -21.67 -7.20
C GLY A 14 -18.35 -22.17 -6.69
N PHE A 15 -18.22 -23.46 -6.38
CA PHE A 15 -16.95 -24.07 -5.96
C PHE A 15 -15.88 -24.01 -7.05
N LEU A 16 -16.25 -24.28 -8.30
CA LEU A 16 -15.32 -24.17 -9.43
C LEU A 16 -14.86 -22.73 -9.63
N LEU A 17 -15.77 -21.76 -9.57
CA LEU A 17 -15.42 -20.35 -9.71
C LEU A 17 -14.48 -19.89 -8.58
N ALA A 18 -14.78 -20.26 -7.33
CA ALA A 18 -13.91 -19.97 -6.19
C ALA A 18 -12.53 -20.63 -6.32
N GLY A 19 -12.48 -21.87 -6.78
CA GLY A 19 -11.24 -22.58 -7.06
C GLY A 19 -10.41 -21.89 -8.15
N ILE A 20 -11.05 -21.49 -9.26
CA ILE A 20 -10.39 -20.79 -10.37
C ILE A 20 -9.86 -19.41 -9.94
N THR A 21 -10.65 -18.62 -9.21
CA THR A 21 -10.20 -17.29 -8.76
C THR A 21 -9.05 -17.40 -7.75
N TRP A 22 -9.11 -18.39 -6.85
CA TRP A 22 -8.01 -18.68 -5.93
C TRP A 22 -6.75 -19.14 -6.68
N LEU A 23 -6.88 -20.05 -7.65
CA LEU A 23 -5.76 -20.50 -8.48
C LEU A 23 -5.14 -19.34 -9.25
N ASN A 24 -5.97 -18.54 -9.94
CA ASN A 24 -5.52 -17.36 -10.69
C ASN A 24 -4.86 -16.30 -9.80
N ASN A 25 -5.27 -16.19 -8.54
CA ASN A 25 -4.64 -15.27 -7.59
C ASN A 25 -3.26 -15.74 -7.13
N ASN A 26 -3.03 -17.04 -7.02
CA ASN A 26 -1.84 -17.58 -6.37
C ASN A 26 -0.81 -18.20 -7.33
N TRP A 27 -1.22 -18.57 -8.54
CA TRP A 27 -0.35 -19.20 -9.54
C TRP A 27 -0.47 -18.54 -10.92
N SER A 28 0.67 -18.35 -11.57
CA SER A 28 0.74 -17.95 -12.98
C SER A 28 0.70 -19.21 -13.85
N ILE A 29 -0.38 -19.41 -14.59
CA ILE A 29 -0.52 -20.53 -15.54
C ILE A 29 0.53 -20.43 -16.66
N ARG A 30 0.86 -19.19 -17.06
CA ARG A 30 1.92 -18.89 -18.04
C ARG A 30 2.89 -17.93 -17.36
N PRO A 31 4.00 -18.44 -16.78
CA PRO A 31 5.00 -17.57 -16.18
C PRO A 31 5.60 -16.64 -17.24
N LEU A 32 5.77 -15.37 -16.89
CA LEU A 32 6.52 -14.43 -17.73
C LEU A 32 8.00 -14.82 -17.73
N SER A 33 8.68 -14.61 -18.85
CA SER A 33 10.15 -14.62 -18.83
C SER A 33 10.68 -13.45 -17.99
N ARG A 34 11.91 -13.55 -17.50
CA ARG A 34 12.56 -12.44 -16.79
C ARG A 34 12.58 -11.15 -17.62
N ALA A 35 12.90 -11.25 -18.91
CA ALA A 35 12.96 -10.09 -19.80
C ALA A 35 11.57 -9.43 -19.96
N GLU A 36 10.53 -10.24 -20.14
CA GLU A 36 9.16 -9.74 -20.25
C GLU A 36 8.70 -9.07 -18.95
N PHE A 37 8.96 -9.70 -17.81
CA PHE A 37 8.62 -9.11 -16.51
C PHE A 37 9.34 -7.77 -16.28
N LEU A 38 10.64 -7.70 -16.55
CA LEU A 38 11.40 -6.46 -16.42
C LEU A 38 10.87 -5.35 -17.33
N GLY A 39 10.51 -5.68 -18.57
CA GLY A 39 9.88 -4.72 -19.49
C GLY A 39 8.54 -4.19 -18.95
N ARG A 40 7.68 -5.07 -18.43
CA ARG A 40 6.41 -4.66 -17.79
C ARG A 40 6.65 -3.80 -16.55
N LEU A 41 7.59 -4.19 -15.70
CA LEU A 41 7.94 -3.46 -14.48
C LEU A 41 8.44 -2.05 -14.81
N ASP A 42 9.35 -1.92 -15.77
CA ASP A 42 9.93 -0.64 -16.17
C ASP A 42 8.90 0.28 -16.81
N ASN A 43 8.01 -0.26 -17.66
CA ASN A 43 6.88 0.48 -18.22
C ASN A 43 5.92 0.96 -17.13
N ALA A 44 5.54 0.09 -16.20
CA ALA A 44 4.62 0.44 -15.13
C ALA A 44 5.21 1.48 -14.18
N MET A 45 6.51 1.37 -13.87
CA MET A 45 7.25 2.34 -13.08
C MET A 45 7.32 3.71 -13.77
N ALA A 46 7.56 3.73 -15.09
CA ALA A 46 7.62 4.97 -15.86
C ALA A 46 6.25 5.66 -15.97
N ALA A 47 5.20 4.91 -16.30
CA ALA A 47 3.84 5.42 -16.45
C ALA A 47 3.28 5.93 -15.12
N SER A 48 3.43 5.16 -14.03
CA SER A 48 2.97 5.57 -12.70
C SER A 48 3.70 6.80 -12.17
N ARG A 49 5.01 6.92 -12.41
CA ARG A 49 5.76 8.14 -12.12
C ARG A 49 5.20 9.33 -12.90
N GLN A 50 4.92 9.18 -14.19
CA GLN A 50 4.35 10.27 -15.00
C GLN A 50 2.98 10.69 -14.48
N TRP A 51 2.12 9.72 -14.15
CA TRP A 51 0.82 9.98 -13.53
C TRP A 51 0.97 10.76 -12.21
N VAL A 52 1.82 10.28 -11.30
CA VAL A 52 2.03 10.90 -9.98
C VAL A 52 2.63 12.30 -10.09
N LEU A 53 3.54 12.54 -11.04
CA LEU A 53 4.07 13.88 -11.31
C LEU A 53 3.02 14.81 -11.94
N GLY A 54 2.14 14.29 -12.79
CA GLY A 54 1.08 15.06 -13.45
C GLY A 54 -0.06 15.48 -12.51
N VAL A 55 -0.43 14.59 -11.58
CA VAL A 55 -1.41 14.86 -10.50
C VAL A 55 -0.76 15.69 -9.39
N GLY A 56 0.49 15.42 -9.05
CA GLY A 56 1.25 16.11 -8.01
C GLY A 56 1.73 17.52 -8.36
N ASP A 57 1.23 18.13 -9.43
CA ASP A 57 1.54 19.52 -9.78
C ASP A 57 0.96 20.48 -8.72
N PRO A 58 1.80 21.22 -7.97
CA PRO A 58 1.32 22.14 -6.93
C PRO A 58 0.39 23.23 -7.44
N ASN A 59 0.45 23.58 -8.73
CA ASN A 59 -0.44 24.57 -9.33
C ASN A 59 -1.89 24.06 -9.45
N LYS A 60 -2.08 22.74 -9.43
CA LYS A 60 -3.39 22.09 -9.47
C LYS A 60 -3.99 21.82 -8.09
N PHE A 61 -3.25 22.10 -7.02
CA PHE A 61 -3.65 21.75 -5.64
C PHE A 61 -5.04 22.26 -5.22
N PHE A 62 -5.47 23.42 -5.75
CA PHE A 62 -6.77 24.01 -5.43
C PHE A 62 -7.85 23.74 -6.49
N THR A 63 -7.50 23.12 -7.61
CA THR A 63 -8.37 22.96 -8.78
C THR A 63 -8.59 21.51 -9.18
N ASP A 64 -7.76 20.59 -8.69
CA ASP A 64 -7.84 19.15 -8.93
C ASP A 64 -7.91 18.40 -7.59
N GLU A 65 -8.94 17.59 -7.42
CA GLU A 65 -9.21 16.88 -6.16
C GLU A 65 -8.10 15.87 -5.85
N GLU A 66 -7.65 15.12 -6.84
CA GLU A 66 -6.59 14.11 -6.67
C GLU A 66 -5.24 14.76 -6.34
N SER A 67 -4.93 15.91 -6.95
CA SER A 67 -3.76 16.72 -6.58
C SER A 67 -3.77 17.11 -5.10
N SER A 68 -4.94 17.55 -4.60
CA SER A 68 -5.13 17.86 -3.19
C SER A 68 -4.99 16.62 -2.30
N VAL A 69 -5.61 15.49 -2.69
CA VAL A 69 -5.51 14.21 -1.96
C VAL A 69 -4.06 13.75 -1.84
N LEU A 70 -3.31 13.73 -2.95
CA LEU A 70 -1.90 13.35 -2.97
C LEU A 70 -1.06 14.26 -2.09
N LEU A 71 -1.11 15.57 -2.33
CA LEU A 71 -0.19 16.53 -1.73
C LEU A 71 -0.52 16.86 -0.27
N ARG A 72 -1.74 16.59 0.22
CA ARG A 72 -2.08 16.73 1.65
C ARG A 72 -1.79 15.49 2.46
N ASN A 73 -1.69 14.33 1.83
CA ASN A 73 -1.58 13.06 2.54
C ASN A 73 -0.11 12.73 2.88
N PRO A 74 0.32 12.84 4.15
CA PRO A 74 1.72 12.61 4.51
C PRO A 74 2.15 11.15 4.32
N ALA A 75 1.22 10.19 4.40
CA ALA A 75 1.54 8.78 4.16
C ALA A 75 1.81 8.52 2.67
N LEU A 76 1.06 9.13 1.75
CA LEU A 76 1.37 9.05 0.32
C LEU A 76 2.68 9.76 0.00
N MET A 77 2.90 10.94 0.57
CA MET A 77 4.14 11.69 0.36
C MET A 77 5.37 10.99 0.97
N HIS A 78 5.20 10.22 2.05
CA HIS A 78 6.23 9.30 2.55
C HIS A 78 6.62 8.26 1.49
N MET A 79 5.65 7.64 0.82
CA MET A 79 5.92 6.65 -0.23
C MET A 79 6.61 7.28 -1.43
N VAL A 80 6.20 8.49 -1.84
CA VAL A 80 6.87 9.27 -2.88
C VAL A 80 8.31 9.60 -2.49
N ALA A 81 8.53 10.05 -1.26
CA ALA A 81 9.86 10.34 -0.74
C ALA A 81 10.75 9.09 -0.67
N ASP A 82 10.20 7.94 -0.29
CA ASP A 82 10.93 6.67 -0.28
C ASP A 82 11.32 6.24 -1.70
N CYS A 83 10.41 6.37 -2.69
CA CYS A 83 10.72 6.14 -4.11
C CYS A 83 11.84 7.06 -4.59
N ALA A 84 11.77 8.34 -4.24
CA ALA A 84 12.76 9.36 -4.58
C ALA A 84 14.14 9.03 -4.00
N LEU A 85 14.18 8.54 -2.75
CA LEU A 85 15.40 8.15 -2.05
C LEU A 85 16.05 6.93 -2.71
N ILE A 86 15.29 5.87 -2.97
CA ILE A 86 15.87 4.61 -3.48
C ILE A 86 16.23 4.64 -4.97
N SER A 87 15.68 5.58 -5.73
CA SER A 87 15.96 5.74 -7.18
C SER A 87 16.84 6.93 -7.51
N ALA A 88 17.07 7.84 -6.56
CA ALA A 88 17.66 9.16 -6.79
C ALA A 88 16.93 10.01 -7.85
N ASP A 89 15.62 9.80 -8.10
CA ASP A 89 14.84 10.60 -9.06
C ASP A 89 14.54 12.00 -8.48
N GLN A 90 15.25 13.01 -8.98
CA GLN A 90 15.10 14.41 -8.56
C GLN A 90 13.69 14.98 -8.74
N ARG A 91 12.91 14.45 -9.69
CA ARG A 91 11.52 14.90 -9.89
C ARG A 91 10.64 14.43 -8.74
N LEU A 92 10.81 13.19 -8.31
CA LEU A 92 10.11 12.67 -7.13
C LEU A 92 10.59 13.36 -5.84
N GLN A 93 11.87 13.73 -5.74
CA GLN A 93 12.37 14.55 -4.63
C GLN A 93 11.68 15.93 -4.61
N SER A 94 11.57 16.57 -5.77
CA SER A 94 10.88 17.87 -5.90
C SER A 94 9.40 17.79 -5.58
N LEU A 95 8.75 16.68 -5.94
CA LEU A 95 7.37 16.39 -5.58
C LEU A 95 7.22 16.14 -4.07
N ALA A 96 8.10 15.34 -3.47
CA ALA A 96 8.14 15.14 -2.01
C ALA A 96 8.27 16.46 -1.25
N ALA A 97 9.16 17.35 -1.72
CA ALA A 97 9.32 18.69 -1.15
C ALA A 97 8.08 19.59 -1.32
N ALA A 98 7.24 19.34 -2.33
CA ALA A 98 6.01 20.12 -2.53
C ALA A 98 5.04 20.01 -1.36
N TYR A 99 5.04 18.88 -0.63
CA TYR A 99 4.28 18.70 0.60
C TYR A 99 4.47 19.87 1.57
N PHE A 100 5.71 20.30 1.78
CA PHE A 100 6.04 21.38 2.71
C PHE A 100 5.64 22.77 2.23
N ARG A 101 5.41 22.95 0.92
CA ARG A 101 5.02 24.23 0.33
C ARG A 101 3.52 24.47 0.35
N VAL A 102 2.72 23.44 0.07
CA VAL A 102 1.26 23.59 -0.12
C VAL A 102 0.45 23.37 1.16
N ASN A 103 1.02 22.70 2.16
CA ASN A 103 0.32 22.47 3.43
C ASN A 103 0.56 23.63 4.39
N LEU A 104 -0.51 24.13 5.01
CA LEU A 104 -0.45 25.23 5.99
C LEU A 104 0.31 24.85 7.28
N LYS A 105 0.31 23.56 7.64
CA LYS A 105 0.92 23.02 8.87
C LYS A 105 1.73 21.75 8.56
N PRO A 106 2.75 21.85 7.69
CA PRO A 106 3.43 20.69 7.14
C PRO A 106 4.25 19.94 8.20
N TYR A 107 4.74 20.64 9.23
CA TYR A 107 5.61 20.09 10.26
C TYR A 107 4.91 19.20 11.30
N ARG A 108 3.57 19.14 11.29
CA ARG A 108 2.81 18.24 12.17
C ARG A 108 2.98 16.77 11.80
N TRP A 109 3.15 16.52 10.50
CA TRP A 109 3.35 15.19 9.92
C TRP A 109 4.62 15.10 9.07
N GLY A 110 5.38 16.20 8.98
CA GLY A 110 6.52 16.33 8.09
C GLY A 110 7.56 15.24 8.29
N ARG A 111 7.74 14.72 9.52
CA ARG A 111 8.70 13.65 9.82
C ARG A 111 8.37 12.31 9.16
N LEU A 112 7.14 12.11 8.67
CA LEU A 112 6.82 10.99 7.79
C LEU A 112 7.49 11.17 6.42
N VAL A 113 7.54 12.41 5.90
CA VAL A 113 8.05 12.72 4.56
C VAL A 113 9.56 12.96 4.57
N ASP A 114 10.05 13.75 5.53
CA ASP A 114 11.46 14.04 5.77
C ASP A 114 11.78 13.82 7.25
N PRO A 115 12.51 12.75 7.61
CA PRO A 115 12.88 12.45 9.01
C PRO A 115 13.61 13.59 9.74
N ASN A 116 14.27 14.48 9.00
CA ASN A 116 15.06 15.58 9.57
C ASN A 116 14.26 16.87 9.75
N CYS A 117 12.99 16.92 9.33
CA CYS A 117 12.25 18.16 9.41
C CYS A 117 11.93 18.56 10.87
N PRO A 118 11.75 19.87 11.13
CA PRO A 118 11.21 20.33 12.40
C PRO A 118 9.87 19.66 12.69
N PHE A 119 9.58 19.49 13.97
CA PHE A 119 8.33 18.91 14.42
C PHE A 119 7.47 19.97 15.09
N GLU A 120 6.22 20.09 14.65
CA GLU A 120 5.20 20.94 15.27
C GLU A 120 4.20 20.09 16.05
N ARG A 121 4.05 20.37 17.36
CA ARG A 121 3.10 19.65 18.21
C ARG A 121 1.64 19.98 17.83
N LEU A 122 0.82 18.94 17.82
CA LEU A 122 -0.61 18.93 17.58
C LEU A 122 -1.33 19.24 18.90
N PRO A 123 -2.43 20.00 18.86
CA PRO A 123 -3.30 20.17 20.01
C PRO A 123 -3.86 18.82 20.49
N ALA A 124 -3.93 18.58 21.80
CA ALA A 124 -4.42 17.33 22.37
C ALA A 124 -5.84 16.95 21.90
N GLY A 125 -6.73 17.95 21.77
CA GLY A 125 -8.10 17.72 21.27
C GLY A 125 -8.18 17.23 19.83
N LEU A 126 -7.14 17.44 19.01
CA LEU A 126 -7.08 16.93 17.65
C LEU A 126 -6.73 15.43 17.61
N LEU A 127 -5.91 14.96 18.56
CA LEU A 127 -5.52 13.54 18.65
C LEU A 127 -6.71 12.62 18.94
N LEU A 128 -7.68 13.10 19.72
CA LEU A 128 -8.92 12.36 20.04
C LEU A 128 -9.82 12.13 18.83
N ARG A 129 -9.62 12.88 17.73
CA ARG A 129 -10.42 12.78 16.50
C ARG A 129 -9.75 11.92 15.42
N PHE A 130 -8.53 11.48 15.66
CA PHE A 130 -7.80 10.67 14.71
C PHE A 130 -8.23 9.21 14.78
N ASP A 131 -8.13 8.53 13.65
CA ASP A 131 -8.17 7.07 13.64
C ASP A 131 -6.93 6.52 14.36
N ASP A 132 -7.01 5.29 14.87
CA ASP A 132 -5.93 4.67 15.66
C ASP A 132 -4.58 4.69 14.93
N TYR A 133 -4.58 4.36 13.63
CA TYR A 133 -3.35 4.30 12.84
C TYR A 133 -2.65 5.64 12.69
N MET A 134 -3.41 6.74 12.65
CA MET A 134 -2.84 8.09 12.60
C MET A 134 -2.07 8.39 13.89
N ARG A 135 -2.62 8.00 15.05
CA ARG A 135 -1.91 8.12 16.34
C ARG A 135 -0.66 7.24 16.36
N TRP A 136 -0.73 6.04 15.81
CA TRP A 136 0.44 5.15 15.72
C TRP A 136 1.53 5.69 14.80
N PHE A 137 1.17 6.33 13.67
CA PHE A 137 2.15 6.96 12.77
C PHE A 137 2.88 8.12 13.45
N LEU A 138 2.15 8.94 14.21
CA LEU A 138 2.77 10.00 15.02
C LEU A 138 3.71 9.42 16.06
N HIS A 139 3.25 8.44 16.83
CA HIS A 139 4.08 7.76 17.82
C HIS A 139 5.33 7.13 17.19
N ALA A 140 5.20 6.56 15.99
CA ALA A 140 6.29 5.94 15.27
C ALA A 140 7.43 6.93 14.95
N VAL A 141 7.10 8.15 14.54
CA VAL A 141 8.12 9.15 14.13
C VAL A 141 8.57 10.08 15.26
N VAL A 142 7.77 10.23 16.31
CA VAL A 142 8.04 11.11 17.47
C VAL A 142 7.49 10.52 18.79
N PRO A 143 8.02 9.39 19.26
CA PRO A 143 7.43 8.66 20.40
C PRO A 143 7.47 9.42 21.72
N THR A 144 8.41 10.35 21.88
CA THR A 144 8.56 11.17 23.08
C THR A 144 7.51 12.28 23.13
N GLU A 145 7.24 12.92 22.00
CA GLU A 145 6.28 14.02 21.89
C GLU A 145 4.83 13.53 21.81
N TYR A 146 4.62 12.34 21.24
CA TYR A 146 3.35 11.60 21.29
C TYR A 146 3.53 10.21 21.89
N PRO A 147 3.57 10.10 23.23
CA PRO A 147 3.41 8.82 23.86
C PRO A 147 2.00 8.28 23.59
N LEU A 148 1.89 7.00 23.27
CA LEU A 148 0.60 6.32 23.22
C LEU A 148 0.03 6.13 24.63
N THR A 149 -1.30 6.17 24.72
CA THR A 149 -2.00 5.66 25.90
C THR A 149 -1.70 4.16 26.09
N ALA A 150 -1.96 3.62 27.29
CA ALA A 150 -1.76 2.19 27.53
C ALA A 150 -2.58 1.31 26.57
N GLU A 151 -3.81 1.74 26.26
CA GLU A 151 -4.71 1.09 25.31
C GLU A 151 -4.18 1.19 23.87
N ASP A 152 -3.85 2.39 23.38
CA ASP A 152 -3.30 2.56 22.03
C ASP A 152 -1.99 1.78 21.84
N ARG A 153 -1.17 1.69 22.89
CA ARG A 153 0.06 0.88 22.88
C ARG A 153 -0.27 -0.61 22.80
N ALA A 154 -1.18 -1.11 23.64
CA ALA A 154 -1.61 -2.50 23.59
C ALA A 154 -2.17 -2.87 22.20
N ASP A 155 -2.84 -1.92 21.57
CA ASP A 155 -3.41 -2.04 20.24
C ASP A 155 -2.35 -2.05 19.13
N MET A 156 -1.50 -1.02 19.06
CA MET A 156 -0.43 -0.93 18.06
C MET A 156 0.46 -2.18 18.07
N PHE A 157 0.78 -2.68 19.27
CA PHE A 157 1.64 -3.86 19.46
C PHE A 157 0.86 -5.18 19.59
N SER A 158 -0.45 -5.19 19.33
CA SER A 158 -1.24 -6.42 19.41
C SER A 158 -0.90 -7.38 18.27
N PRO A 159 -0.53 -8.64 18.54
CA PRO A 159 -0.26 -9.60 17.48
C PRO A 159 -1.52 -9.96 16.71
N ASP A 160 -2.71 -9.98 17.34
CA ASP A 160 -3.90 -10.66 16.80
C ASP A 160 -5.18 -9.83 16.69
N LYS A 161 -5.18 -8.57 17.15
CA LYS A 161 -6.38 -7.73 17.16
C LYS A 161 -6.89 -7.36 15.76
N TYR A 162 -6.01 -7.02 14.83
CA TYR A 162 -6.40 -6.42 13.55
C TYR A 162 -6.38 -7.38 12.36
N ARG A 163 -7.28 -7.14 11.40
CA ARG A 163 -7.46 -7.88 10.14
C ARG A 163 -7.65 -6.90 8.98
N THR A 164 -7.48 -7.36 7.74
CA THR A 164 -7.77 -6.57 6.53
C THR A 164 -6.99 -5.24 6.50
N GLY A 165 -7.63 -4.11 6.14
CA GLY A 165 -6.98 -2.80 6.05
C GLY A 165 -6.43 -2.27 7.38
N SER A 166 -7.00 -2.66 8.52
CA SER A 166 -6.45 -2.24 9.82
C SER A 166 -5.11 -2.93 10.11
N ALA A 167 -4.95 -4.20 9.70
CA ALA A 167 -3.69 -4.92 9.87
C ALA A 167 -2.58 -4.32 8.98
N THR A 168 -2.90 -3.87 7.77
CA THR A 168 -1.92 -3.20 6.91
C THR A 168 -1.50 -1.85 7.51
N HIS A 169 -2.43 -1.03 8.01
CA HIS A 169 -2.05 0.20 8.71
C HIS A 169 -1.20 -0.04 9.96
N GLN A 170 -1.52 -1.09 10.74
CA GLN A 170 -0.68 -1.52 11.87
C GLN A 170 0.74 -1.89 11.40
N LEU A 171 0.86 -2.67 10.32
CA LEU A 171 2.16 -3.06 9.77
C LEU A 171 2.98 -1.84 9.32
N LEU A 172 2.36 -0.87 8.64
CA LEU A 172 3.06 0.35 8.25
C LEU A 172 3.51 1.16 9.47
N ALA A 173 2.68 1.25 10.52
CA ALA A 173 3.05 1.95 11.74
C ALA A 173 4.25 1.29 12.45
N LEU A 174 4.27 -0.04 12.53
CA LEU A 174 5.39 -0.78 13.10
C LEU A 174 6.66 -0.68 12.24
N HIS A 175 6.52 -0.67 10.91
CA HIS A 175 7.63 -0.39 10.01
C HIS A 175 8.23 1.00 10.28
N LEU A 176 7.39 2.03 10.34
CA LEU A 176 7.83 3.40 10.66
C LEU A 176 8.49 3.45 12.04
N TYR A 177 7.91 2.78 13.03
CA TYR A 177 8.47 2.73 14.38
C TYR A 177 9.86 2.11 14.36
N ARG A 178 10.04 0.98 13.66
CA ARG A 178 11.35 0.33 13.48
C ARG A 178 12.35 1.25 12.75
N LYS A 179 11.89 1.95 11.70
CA LYS A 179 12.72 2.87 10.90
C LYS A 179 13.28 4.03 11.74
N HIS A 180 12.47 4.61 12.62
CA HIS A 180 12.84 5.79 13.40
C HIS A 180 13.47 5.47 14.76
N ASN A 181 13.17 4.31 15.36
CA ASN A 181 13.56 3.98 16.73
C ASN A 181 14.47 2.75 16.83
N GLY A 182 14.82 2.14 15.69
CA GLY A 182 15.63 0.94 15.63
C GLY A 182 14.83 -0.34 15.76
N SER A 183 15.52 -1.47 15.54
CA SER A 183 14.92 -2.80 15.63
C SER A 183 15.18 -3.47 16.98
N ASN A 184 14.33 -4.43 17.31
CA ASN A 184 14.56 -5.39 18.38
C ASN A 184 13.85 -6.73 18.06
N PRO A 185 14.26 -7.85 18.68
CA PRO A 185 13.70 -9.17 18.35
C PRO A 185 12.18 -9.29 18.49
N HIS A 186 11.59 -8.61 19.48
CA HIS A 186 10.14 -8.64 19.70
C HIS A 186 9.39 -7.89 18.59
N LEU A 187 9.89 -6.71 18.20
CA LEU A 187 9.33 -5.93 17.10
C LEU A 187 9.45 -6.66 15.76
N ASP A 188 10.60 -7.27 15.47
CA ASP A 188 10.80 -8.04 14.23
C ASP A 188 9.89 -9.28 14.19
N TRP A 189 9.74 -9.99 15.31
CA TRP A 189 8.77 -11.08 15.43
C TRP A 189 7.34 -10.61 15.16
N LEU A 190 6.92 -9.48 15.76
CA LEU A 190 5.57 -8.94 15.59
C LEU A 190 5.30 -8.54 14.13
N ILE A 191 6.25 -7.84 13.50
CA ILE A 191 6.19 -7.48 12.08
C ILE A 191 6.03 -8.74 11.22
N ARG A 192 6.81 -9.79 11.48
CA ARG A 192 6.69 -11.07 10.76
C ARG A 192 5.32 -11.70 10.97
N HIS A 193 4.83 -11.77 12.22
CA HIS A 193 3.54 -12.37 12.56
C HIS A 193 2.37 -11.70 11.84
N ILE A 194 2.31 -10.37 11.89
CA ILE A 194 1.28 -9.58 11.19
C ILE A 194 1.40 -9.76 9.67
N SER A 195 2.63 -9.81 9.14
CA SER A 195 2.88 -9.99 7.71
C SER A 195 2.44 -11.36 7.20
N MET A 196 2.67 -12.44 7.95
CA MET A 196 2.18 -13.78 7.60
C MET A 196 0.65 -13.80 7.53
N ARG A 197 -0.03 -13.13 8.47
CA ARG A 197 -1.48 -12.97 8.42
C ARG A 197 -1.92 -12.20 7.17
N ILE A 198 -1.30 -11.06 6.88
CA ILE A 198 -1.63 -10.26 5.69
C ILE A 198 -1.45 -11.07 4.42
N ALA A 199 -0.36 -11.84 4.30
CA ALA A 199 -0.11 -12.72 3.17
C ALA A 199 -1.16 -13.85 3.07
N SER A 200 -1.58 -14.42 4.20
CA SER A 200 -2.66 -15.40 4.24
C SER A 200 -3.98 -14.80 3.74
N GLU A 201 -4.33 -13.59 4.16
CA GLU A 201 -5.53 -12.90 3.66
C GLU A 201 -5.42 -12.56 2.17
N ALA A 202 -4.26 -12.08 1.72
CA ALA A 202 -3.99 -11.80 0.30
C ALA A 202 -4.10 -13.04 -0.58
N SER A 203 -3.81 -14.22 -0.04
CA SER A 203 -3.93 -15.48 -0.78
C SER A 203 -5.37 -15.85 -1.12
N ILE A 204 -6.34 -15.37 -0.34
CA ILE A 204 -7.77 -15.66 -0.53
C ILE A 204 -8.46 -14.49 -1.24
N ASP A 205 -8.05 -13.25 -0.95
CA ASP A 205 -8.63 -12.07 -1.57
C ASP A 205 -8.07 -11.84 -2.98
N PHE A 206 -8.81 -12.31 -3.98
CA PHE A 206 -8.40 -12.24 -5.39
C PHE A 206 -8.69 -10.89 -6.06
N ARG A 207 -9.24 -9.90 -5.35
CA ARG A 207 -9.72 -8.64 -5.94
C ARG A 207 -8.58 -7.62 -5.96
N VAL A 208 -8.22 -7.10 -7.14
CA VAL A 208 -7.09 -6.16 -7.31
C VAL A 208 -7.52 -4.72 -7.00
N THR A 209 -7.89 -4.49 -5.74
CA THR A 209 -8.34 -3.18 -5.21
C THR A 209 -7.17 -2.41 -4.56
N ASP A 210 -7.42 -1.21 -4.05
CA ASP A 210 -6.45 -0.49 -3.19
C ASP A 210 -5.86 -1.39 -2.08
N LEU A 211 -6.69 -2.15 -1.37
CA LEU A 211 -6.20 -3.06 -0.33
C LEU A 211 -5.26 -4.15 -0.87
N TYR A 212 -5.41 -4.57 -2.13
CA TYR A 212 -4.51 -5.55 -2.74
C TYR A 212 -3.11 -4.98 -2.93
N LEU A 213 -3.03 -3.77 -3.50
CA LEU A 213 -1.78 -3.05 -3.68
C LEU A 213 -1.16 -2.71 -2.33
N GLN A 214 -1.97 -2.24 -1.37
CA GLN A 214 -1.54 -1.91 -0.02
C GLN A 214 -0.88 -3.12 0.67
N ARG A 215 -1.47 -4.32 0.56
CA ARG A 215 -0.89 -5.55 1.14
C ARG A 215 0.47 -5.86 0.53
N ILE A 216 0.62 -5.80 -0.79
CA ILE A 216 1.91 -6.06 -1.47
C ILE A 216 2.94 -5.01 -1.05
N ALA A 217 2.58 -3.72 -1.18
CA ALA A 217 3.46 -2.61 -0.84
C ALA A 217 3.95 -2.70 0.60
N PHE A 218 3.06 -3.00 1.55
CA PHE A 218 3.41 -2.97 2.96
C PHE A 218 4.19 -4.22 3.40
N LEU A 219 3.97 -5.38 2.78
CA LEU A 219 4.85 -6.53 2.94
C LEU A 219 6.27 -6.22 2.44
N LEU A 220 6.38 -5.59 1.26
CA LEU A 220 7.68 -5.19 0.70
C LEU A 220 8.39 -4.16 1.58
N VAL A 221 7.71 -3.10 2.03
CA VAL A 221 8.37 -2.08 2.88
C VAL A 221 8.77 -2.65 4.24
N ALA A 222 8.01 -3.61 4.79
CA ALA A 222 8.33 -4.29 6.03
C ALA A 222 9.52 -5.27 5.91
N GLY A 223 10.10 -5.46 4.72
CA GLY A 223 11.19 -6.41 4.48
C GLY A 223 10.73 -7.86 4.45
N GLN A 224 9.48 -8.10 4.06
CA GLN A 224 8.82 -9.41 4.03
C GLN A 224 8.55 -9.83 2.58
N GLN A 225 9.48 -9.53 1.67
CA GLN A 225 9.38 -9.84 0.25
C GLN A 225 9.26 -11.35 -0.03
N ASP A 226 9.72 -12.21 0.87
CA ASP A 226 9.58 -13.66 0.77
C ASP A 226 8.11 -14.13 0.87
N LEU A 227 7.25 -13.32 1.49
CA LEU A 227 5.81 -13.60 1.59
C LEU A 227 5.02 -13.12 0.37
N VAL A 228 5.62 -12.30 -0.49
CA VAL A 228 4.95 -11.74 -1.68
C VAL A 228 5.03 -12.76 -2.81
N LYS A 229 3.87 -13.24 -3.25
CA LYS A 229 3.80 -14.17 -4.39
C LYS A 229 4.03 -13.45 -5.70
N ARG A 230 4.78 -14.09 -6.60
CA ARG A 230 5.00 -13.64 -7.98
C ARG A 230 3.71 -13.23 -8.68
N ARG A 231 2.68 -14.08 -8.59
CA ARG A 231 1.39 -13.84 -9.23
C ARG A 231 0.71 -12.56 -8.72
N TRP A 232 0.92 -12.18 -7.47
CA TRP A 232 0.33 -10.95 -6.93
C TRP A 232 0.91 -9.71 -7.59
N VAL A 233 2.23 -9.71 -7.81
CA VAL A 233 2.90 -8.62 -8.53
C VAL A 233 2.44 -8.57 -9.98
N GLU A 234 2.40 -9.72 -10.68
CA GLU A 234 1.90 -9.77 -12.07
C GLU A 234 0.49 -9.19 -12.18
N ARG A 235 -0.42 -9.58 -11.28
CA ARG A 235 -1.80 -9.08 -11.28
C ARG A 235 -1.90 -7.61 -10.94
N ALA A 236 -1.03 -7.10 -10.06
CA ALA A 236 -0.93 -5.68 -9.79
C ALA A 236 -0.50 -4.92 -11.05
N LEU A 237 0.54 -5.38 -11.75
CA LEU A 237 1.00 -4.77 -13.00
C LEU A 237 -0.08 -4.83 -14.10
N ASP A 238 -0.74 -5.97 -14.26
CA ASP A 238 -1.81 -6.18 -15.25
C ASP A 238 -3.06 -5.30 -14.97
N ALA A 239 -3.24 -4.83 -13.73
CA ALA A 239 -4.36 -3.97 -13.33
C ALA A 239 -4.08 -2.47 -13.49
N GLN A 240 -2.86 -2.09 -13.88
CA GLN A 240 -2.54 -0.70 -14.17
C GLN A 240 -3.39 -0.21 -15.35
N GLN A 241 -3.98 0.97 -15.20
CA GLN A 241 -4.80 1.58 -16.24
C GLN A 241 -3.92 2.22 -17.33
N PRO A 242 -4.47 2.48 -18.54
CA PRO A 242 -3.70 3.05 -19.65
C PRO A 242 -3.05 4.41 -19.38
N ASP A 243 -3.55 5.18 -18.41
CA ASP A 243 -2.99 6.46 -17.97
C ASP A 243 -1.81 6.31 -16.99
N GLY A 244 -1.49 5.07 -16.58
CA GLY A 244 -0.42 4.76 -15.63
C GLY A 244 -0.87 4.67 -14.17
N GLY A 245 -2.14 4.97 -13.87
CA GLY A 245 -2.69 4.88 -12.52
C GLY A 245 -3.29 3.52 -12.18
N TRP A 246 -3.76 3.38 -10.94
CA TRP A 246 -4.56 2.24 -10.49
C TRP A 246 -5.88 2.70 -9.92
N SER A 247 -6.92 1.91 -10.15
CA SER A 247 -8.26 2.18 -9.64
C SER A 247 -8.39 1.77 -8.17
N TYR A 248 -9.24 2.49 -7.44
CA TYR A 248 -9.53 2.18 -6.04
C TYR A 248 -10.31 0.86 -5.88
N SER A 249 -11.25 0.61 -6.80
CA SER A 249 -12.08 -0.59 -6.89
C SER A 249 -11.61 -1.52 -8.00
N TRP A 250 -12.20 -2.72 -8.06
CA TRP A 250 -11.96 -3.69 -9.12
C TRP A 250 -13.27 -4.33 -9.59
N HIS A 251 -13.72 -3.97 -10.78
CA HIS A 251 -15.03 -4.37 -11.33
C HIS A 251 -16.19 -4.12 -10.35
N GLY A 252 -16.20 -2.94 -9.71
CA GLY A 252 -17.19 -2.53 -8.71
C GLY A 252 -16.94 -3.06 -7.30
N TRP A 253 -16.04 -4.02 -7.11
CA TRP A 253 -15.63 -4.47 -5.78
C TRP A 253 -14.80 -3.42 -5.06
N GLN A 254 -15.21 -3.08 -3.84
CA GLN A 254 -14.52 -2.12 -3.00
C GLN A 254 -13.42 -2.79 -2.15
N PRO A 255 -12.43 -2.03 -1.64
CA PRO A 255 -11.37 -2.57 -0.78
C PRO A 255 -11.91 -3.23 0.48
N LYS A 256 -13.01 -2.69 1.04
CA LYS A 256 -13.74 -3.32 2.15
C LYS A 256 -14.41 -4.62 1.66
N PRO A 257 -14.20 -5.77 2.32
CA PRO A 257 -14.88 -7.01 1.96
C PRO A 257 -16.39 -6.85 1.87
N TYR A 258 -17.03 -7.55 0.93
CA TYR A 258 -18.48 -7.59 0.72
C TYR A 258 -19.15 -6.28 0.32
N ARG A 259 -18.38 -5.23 0.00
CA ARG A 259 -18.93 -4.00 -0.58
C ARG A 259 -18.76 -3.98 -2.09
N PHE A 260 -19.86 -3.73 -2.78
CA PHE A 260 -19.94 -3.61 -4.23
C PHE A 260 -20.63 -2.29 -4.57
N GLN A 261 -20.09 -1.55 -5.53
CA GLN A 261 -20.68 -0.30 -6.03
C GLN A 261 -20.59 -0.28 -7.55
N PHE A 262 -21.66 0.18 -8.20
CA PHE A 262 -21.67 0.45 -9.64
C PHE A 262 -21.24 1.89 -9.86
N GLY A 263 -20.30 2.11 -10.78
CA GLY A 263 -19.77 3.42 -11.13
C GLY A 263 -18.59 3.29 -12.09
N GLU A 264 -18.20 4.39 -12.71
CA GLU A 264 -16.94 4.43 -13.47
C GLU A 264 -15.76 4.28 -12.51
N GLU A 265 -14.85 3.37 -12.83
CA GLU A 265 -13.62 3.19 -12.08
C GLU A 265 -12.60 4.22 -12.58
N SER A 266 -12.28 5.21 -11.74
CA SER A 266 -11.17 6.13 -12.00
C SER A 266 -9.94 5.74 -11.18
N THR A 267 -8.77 6.08 -11.72
CA THR A 267 -7.52 5.97 -10.98
C THR A 267 -7.45 7.01 -9.89
N THR A 268 -6.92 6.65 -8.72
CA THR A 268 -6.78 7.58 -7.60
C THR A 268 -5.38 7.54 -7.01
N SER A 269 -5.04 8.57 -6.23
CA SER A 269 -3.69 8.78 -5.69
C SER A 269 -3.24 7.65 -4.77
N HIS A 270 -4.15 7.10 -3.97
CA HIS A 270 -3.86 6.02 -3.01
C HIS A 270 -3.31 4.75 -3.68
N PRO A 271 -4.10 4.01 -4.48
CA PRO A 271 -3.64 2.80 -5.16
C PRO A 271 -2.51 3.12 -6.16
N THR A 272 -2.50 4.30 -6.78
CA THR A 272 -1.44 4.65 -7.75
C THR A 272 -0.08 4.82 -7.10
N VAL A 273 0.00 5.56 -5.98
CA VAL A 273 1.25 5.72 -5.25
C VAL A 273 1.72 4.39 -4.65
N GLN A 274 0.80 3.56 -4.16
CA GLN A 274 1.14 2.21 -3.68
C GLN A 274 1.68 1.32 -4.82
N GLY A 275 1.03 1.32 -5.98
CA GLY A 275 1.48 0.62 -7.20
C GLY A 275 2.86 1.09 -7.65
N MET A 276 3.06 2.40 -7.72
CA MET A 276 4.37 3.00 -7.98
C MET A 276 5.39 2.51 -6.95
N TRP A 277 5.08 2.54 -5.66
CA TRP A 277 6.00 2.13 -4.61
C TRP A 277 6.42 0.66 -4.70
N ILE A 278 5.49 -0.24 -5.07
CA ILE A 278 5.79 -1.65 -5.38
C ILE A 278 6.83 -1.72 -6.49
N THR A 279 6.63 -1.01 -7.60
CA THR A 279 7.55 -1.09 -8.75
C THR A 279 8.96 -0.61 -8.40
N TYR A 280 9.08 0.50 -7.68
CA TYR A 280 10.37 1.03 -7.22
C TYR A 280 11.05 0.09 -6.22
N MET A 281 10.32 -0.47 -5.26
CA MET A 281 10.91 -1.42 -4.30
C MET A 281 11.40 -2.68 -5.00
N LEU A 282 10.66 -3.24 -5.96
CA LEU A 282 11.11 -4.41 -6.72
C LEU A 282 12.36 -4.11 -7.55
N LYS A 283 12.39 -2.95 -8.22
CA LYS A 283 13.51 -2.55 -9.08
C LYS A 283 14.78 -2.23 -8.29
N TYR A 284 14.68 -1.42 -7.23
CA TYR A 284 15.84 -0.83 -6.57
C TYR A 284 16.16 -1.47 -5.21
N ARG A 285 15.15 -1.94 -4.46
CA ARG A 285 15.35 -2.51 -3.12
C ARG A 285 15.45 -4.03 -3.13
N TYR A 286 14.72 -4.71 -4.02
CA TYR A 286 14.62 -6.17 -4.07
C TYR A 286 14.89 -6.78 -5.46
N PRO A 287 15.96 -6.41 -6.18
CA PRO A 287 16.25 -7.00 -7.51
C PRO A 287 16.44 -8.52 -7.45
N LYS A 288 17.01 -9.06 -6.35
CA LYS A 288 17.14 -10.50 -6.12
C LYS A 288 15.80 -11.24 -6.03
N TRP A 289 14.72 -10.58 -5.60
CA TRP A 289 13.40 -11.20 -5.60
C TRP A 289 12.97 -11.50 -7.05
N ILE A 290 13.27 -10.59 -7.99
CA ILE A 290 12.98 -10.80 -9.42
C ILE A 290 13.80 -11.98 -9.95
N GLU A 291 15.10 -12.02 -9.64
CA GLU A 291 15.99 -13.10 -10.06
C GLU A 291 15.51 -14.47 -9.58
N ASN A 292 15.02 -14.56 -8.34
CA ASN A 292 14.55 -15.80 -7.75
C ASN A 292 13.16 -16.24 -8.28
N ASN A 293 12.34 -15.31 -8.76
CA ASN A 293 10.96 -15.60 -9.18
C ASN A 293 10.76 -15.72 -10.70
N TYR A 294 11.70 -15.20 -11.49
CA TYR A 294 11.65 -15.21 -12.96
C TYR A 294 12.95 -15.75 -13.55
N GLN A 295 12.81 -16.75 -14.42
CA GLN A 295 13.89 -17.33 -15.22
C GLN A 295 13.97 -16.65 -16.59
#